data_AF-A0A140LBL7-F1
#
_entry.id   AF-A0A140LBL7-F1
#
_cell.length_a   1.000
_cell.length_b   1.000
_cell.length_c   1.000
_cell.angle_alpha   90.00
_cell.angle_beta   90.00
_cell.angle_gamma   90.00
#
_symmetry.space_group_name_H-M   'P 1'
#
loop_
_entity.id
_entity.type
_entity.pdbx_description
1 polymer ?
#
loop_
_entity_poly.entity_id
_entity_poly.type
_entity_poly.pdbx_seq_one_letter_code
_entity_poly.pdbx_strand_id
1 'polypeptide(L)'
;MQGIAKIKEKIMEEASEEKNRIIKEAEREASEILKKAREKAHEIEIEAKARAQKMAAEEKRKILSMAELEEKKRFLEAKQALIDEAFAQAEKKLCSLDVQRYLDLIRRMLILTSVDGNEEVIISENDRTKITPEFLSAVNEALKKQGKAGNLRLSEEKRPIKSGFILKSETLEINCAFDYLLKAQRQELETEVARLLFEE
;
A
#
# COMPACT_ATOMS: atom_id res chain seq x y z
N MET A 1 -75.31 14.40 79.26
CA MET A 1 -75.09 13.62 78.02
C MET A 1 -74.62 14.46 76.81
N GLN A 2 -74.92 15.76 76.70
CA GLN A 2 -74.53 16.59 75.54
C GLN A 2 -73.02 16.93 75.44
N GLY A 3 -72.26 16.94 76.54
CA GLY A 3 -70.82 17.28 76.51
C GLY A 3 -69.94 16.22 75.85
N ILE A 4 -70.24 14.94 76.05
CA ILE A 4 -69.48 13.81 75.47
C ILE A 4 -69.68 13.75 73.95
N ALA A 5 -70.88 14.05 73.46
CA ALA A 5 -71.17 14.09 72.03
C ALA A 5 -70.36 15.19 71.32
N LYS A 6 -70.29 16.40 71.89
CA LYS A 6 -69.47 17.51 71.35
C LYS A 6 -67.97 17.22 71.35
N ILE A 7 -67.46 16.55 72.39
CA ILE A 7 -66.03 16.15 72.44
C ILE A 7 -65.72 15.12 71.35
N LYS A 8 -66.60 14.13 71.17
CA LYS A 8 -66.45 13.12 70.11
C LYS A 8 -66.47 13.74 68.71
N GLU A 9 -67.38 14.68 68.48
CA GLU A 9 -67.51 15.39 67.20
C GLU A 9 -66.25 16.21 66.89
N LYS A 10 -65.74 16.94 67.89
CA LYS A 10 -64.49 17.70 67.77
C LYS A 10 -63.25 16.82 67.51
N ILE A 11 -63.15 15.66 68.19
CA ILE A 11 -62.08 14.70 67.93
C ILE A 11 -62.14 14.15 66.50
N MET A 12 -63.34 13.88 65.98
CA MET A 12 -63.51 13.40 64.61
C MET A 12 -63.18 14.47 63.57
N GLU A 13 -63.50 15.73 63.86
CA GLU A 13 -63.17 16.88 63.02
C GLU A 13 -61.66 17.10 62.97
N GLU A 14 -60.99 17.16 64.13
CA GLU A 14 -59.53 17.27 64.25
C GLU A 14 -58.82 16.09 63.55
N ALA A 15 -59.30 14.86 63.71
CA ALA A 15 -58.74 13.68 63.04
C ALA A 15 -58.94 13.73 61.51
N SER A 16 -60.07 14.27 61.03
CA SER A 16 -60.34 14.43 59.60
C SER A 16 -59.45 15.52 58.98
N GLU A 17 -59.26 16.64 59.67
CA GLU A 17 -58.34 17.70 59.26
C GLU A 17 -56.90 17.20 59.20
N GLU A 18 -56.45 16.47 60.21
CA GLU A 18 -55.11 15.88 60.26
C GLU A 18 -54.89 14.87 59.13
N LYS A 19 -55.87 13.98 58.89
CA LYS A 19 -55.83 13.03 57.76
C LYS A 19 -55.67 13.78 56.43
N ASN A 20 -56.47 14.83 56.21
CA ASN A 20 -56.43 15.61 54.97
C ASN A 20 -55.11 16.36 54.83
N ARG A 21 -54.50 16.83 55.93
CA ARG A 21 -53.18 17.44 55.94
C ARG A 21 -52.10 16.44 55.50
N ILE A 22 -52.08 15.26 56.09
CA ILE A 22 -51.13 14.18 55.76
C ILE A 22 -51.25 13.78 54.28
N ILE A 23 -52.47 13.61 53.77
CA ILE A 23 -52.69 13.26 52.35
C ILE A 23 -52.16 14.35 51.43
N LYS A 24 -52.49 15.62 51.69
CA LYS A 24 -52.01 16.75 50.88
C LYS A 24 -50.48 16.86 50.90
N GLU A 25 -49.86 16.61 52.04
CA GLU A 25 -48.41 16.65 52.17
C GLU A 25 -47.75 15.50 51.40
N ALA A 26 -48.27 14.27 51.51
CA ALA A 26 -47.80 13.13 50.74
C ALA A 26 -48.00 13.31 49.22
N GLU A 27 -49.12 13.89 48.78
CA GLU A 27 -49.36 14.21 47.37
C GLU A 27 -48.37 15.26 46.85
N ARG A 28 -48.07 16.29 47.66
CA ARG A 28 -47.06 17.30 47.32
C ARG A 28 -45.68 16.68 47.18
N GLU A 29 -45.26 15.86 48.13
CA GLU A 29 -43.97 15.17 48.10
C GLU A 29 -43.86 14.23 46.89
N ALA A 30 -44.90 13.44 46.61
CA ALA A 30 -44.94 12.55 45.44
C ALA A 30 -44.82 13.34 44.12
N SER A 31 -45.52 14.48 44.02
CA SER A 31 -45.42 15.37 42.86
C SER A 31 -44.02 15.96 42.71
N GLU A 32 -43.37 16.38 43.79
CA GLU A 32 -42.00 16.90 43.77
C GLU A 32 -40.98 15.83 43.37
N ILE A 33 -41.12 14.60 43.87
CA ILE A 33 -40.28 13.45 43.49
C ILE A 33 -40.44 13.17 41.99
N LEU A 34 -41.67 13.10 41.50
CA LEU A 34 -41.96 12.86 40.08
C LEU A 34 -41.40 13.96 39.18
N LYS A 35 -41.52 15.23 39.60
CA LYS A 35 -40.96 16.37 38.87
C LYS A 35 -39.44 16.26 38.75
N LYS A 36 -38.74 16.05 39.87
CA LYS A 36 -37.27 15.88 39.89
C LYS A 36 -36.81 14.68 39.06
N ALA A 37 -37.54 13.56 39.13
CA ALA A 37 -37.23 12.37 38.33
C ALA A 37 -37.41 12.64 36.82
N ARG A 38 -38.45 13.37 36.42
CA ARG A 38 -38.67 13.77 35.02
C ARG A 38 -37.61 14.73 34.51
N GLU A 39 -37.24 15.73 35.30
CA GLU A 39 -36.16 16.67 34.96
C GLU A 39 -34.84 15.92 34.75
N LYS A 40 -34.48 15.04 35.68
CA LYS A 40 -33.27 14.21 35.56
C LYS A 40 -33.30 13.26 34.37
N ALA A 41 -34.44 12.65 34.09
CA ALA A 41 -34.60 11.78 32.92
C ALA A 41 -34.42 12.58 31.61
N HIS A 42 -34.94 13.81 31.55
CA HIS A 42 -34.81 14.68 30.40
C HIS A 42 -33.35 15.14 30.18
N GLU A 43 -32.64 15.48 31.25
CA GLU A 43 -31.20 15.80 31.18
C GLU A 43 -30.38 14.62 30.63
N ILE A 44 -30.63 13.41 31.14
CA ILE A 44 -29.97 12.19 30.66
C ILE A 44 -30.27 11.96 29.18
N GLU A 45 -31.51 12.18 28.75
CA GLU A 45 -31.93 12.01 27.35
C GLU A 45 -31.19 13.00 26.43
N ILE A 46 -31.12 14.28 26.82
CA ILE A 46 -30.42 15.32 26.06
C ILE A 46 -28.94 14.95 25.92
N GLU A 47 -28.29 14.61 27.04
CA GLU A 47 -26.88 14.23 27.02
C GLU A 47 -26.62 12.97 26.18
N ALA A 48 -27.48 11.95 26.30
CA ALA A 48 -27.36 10.72 25.54
C ALA A 48 -27.50 10.99 24.03
N LYS A 49 -28.47 11.83 23.63
CA LYS A 49 -28.64 12.26 22.23
C LYS A 49 -27.43 13.03 21.73
N ALA A 50 -26.93 14.00 22.49
CA ALA A 50 -25.76 14.79 22.11
C ALA A 50 -24.50 13.90 21.95
N ARG A 51 -24.27 12.98 22.89
CA ARG A 51 -23.17 12.00 22.80
C ARG A 51 -23.32 11.10 21.57
N ALA A 52 -24.50 10.54 21.34
CA ALA A 52 -24.76 9.68 20.20
C ALA A 52 -24.56 10.40 18.86
N GLN A 53 -25.03 11.64 18.74
CA GLN A 53 -24.82 12.46 17.53
C GLN A 53 -23.34 12.75 17.29
N LYS A 54 -22.58 13.08 18.33
CA LYS A 54 -21.14 13.31 18.23
C LYS A 54 -20.41 12.04 17.76
N MET A 55 -20.69 10.90 18.40
CA MET A 55 -20.10 9.61 18.02
C MET A 55 -20.44 9.22 16.58
N ALA A 56 -21.71 9.40 16.16
CA ALA A 56 -22.13 9.10 14.79
C ALA A 56 -21.42 10.00 13.77
N ALA A 57 -21.21 11.29 14.08
CA ALA A 57 -20.48 12.20 13.23
C ALA A 57 -19.00 11.84 13.12
N GLU A 58 -18.37 11.45 14.22
CA GLU A 58 -16.97 10.98 14.25
C GLU A 58 -16.80 9.67 13.45
N GLU A 59 -17.69 8.69 13.64
CA GLU A 59 -17.63 7.43 12.90
C GLU A 59 -17.87 7.65 11.40
N LYS A 60 -18.82 8.52 11.03
CA LYS A 60 -19.04 8.90 9.63
C LYS A 60 -17.78 9.50 9.01
N ARG A 61 -17.11 10.42 9.71
CA ARG A 61 -15.86 11.04 9.24
C ARG A 61 -14.78 9.98 9.02
N LYS A 62 -14.62 9.07 9.99
CA LYS A 62 -13.65 7.98 9.91
C LYS A 62 -13.92 7.08 8.69
N ILE A 63 -15.16 6.65 8.48
CA ILE A 63 -15.54 5.82 7.33
C ILE A 63 -15.19 6.51 6.01
N LEU A 64 -15.53 7.79 5.87
CA LEU A 64 -15.23 8.56 4.65
C LEU A 64 -13.72 8.68 4.41
N SER A 65 -12.95 9.04 5.43
CA SER A 65 -11.48 9.15 5.29
C SER A 65 -10.82 7.82 4.97
N MET A 66 -11.32 6.71 5.53
CA MET A 66 -10.84 5.38 5.18
C MET A 66 -11.15 5.02 3.73
N ALA A 67 -12.37 5.34 3.26
CA ALA A 67 -12.77 5.09 1.88
C ALA A 67 -11.93 5.90 0.87
N GLU A 68 -11.65 7.18 1.16
CA GLU A 68 -10.79 8.02 0.32
C GLU A 68 -9.35 7.48 0.26
N LEU A 69 -8.79 7.04 1.39
CA LEU A 69 -7.46 6.48 1.43
C LEU A 69 -7.38 5.16 0.66
N GLU A 70 -8.40 4.32 0.78
CA GLU A 70 -8.48 3.03 0.08
C GLU A 70 -8.63 3.21 -1.44
N GLU A 71 -9.42 4.20 -1.88
CA GLU A 71 -9.54 4.56 -3.29
C GLU A 71 -8.19 5.01 -3.86
N LYS A 72 -7.52 5.95 -3.19
CA LYS A 72 -6.20 6.43 -3.60
C LYS A 72 -5.17 5.31 -3.64
N LYS A 73 -5.19 4.42 -2.63
CA LYS A 73 -4.30 3.25 -2.59
C LYS A 73 -4.53 2.35 -3.81
N ARG A 74 -5.77 1.98 -4.09
CA ARG A 74 -6.12 1.11 -5.23
C ARG A 74 -5.73 1.74 -6.56
N PHE A 75 -5.91 3.06 -6.70
CA PHE A 75 -5.51 3.79 -7.89
C PHE A 75 -3.99 3.75 -8.11
N LEU A 76 -3.21 4.01 -7.05
CA LEU A 76 -1.73 3.95 -7.13
C LEU A 76 -1.23 2.52 -7.38
N GLU A 77 -1.83 1.51 -6.76
CA GLU A 77 -1.51 0.10 -7.02
C GLU A 77 -1.77 -0.27 -8.49
N ALA A 78 -2.87 0.22 -9.08
CA ALA A 78 -3.16 0.00 -10.49
C ALA A 78 -2.15 0.70 -11.41
N LYS A 79 -1.76 1.96 -11.11
CA LYS A 79 -0.69 2.65 -11.85
C LYS A 79 0.63 1.88 -11.78
N GLN A 80 1.01 1.41 -10.59
CA GLN A 80 2.23 0.64 -10.39
C GLN A 80 2.21 -0.67 -11.20
N ALA A 81 1.09 -1.39 -11.20
CA ALA A 81 0.94 -2.64 -11.95
C ALA A 81 1.09 -2.43 -13.47
N LEU A 82 0.61 -1.31 -14.01
CA LEU A 82 0.79 -0.97 -15.42
C LEU A 82 2.25 -0.63 -15.75
N ILE A 83 2.96 0.04 -14.85
CA ILE A 83 4.41 0.27 -14.98
C ILE A 83 5.16 -1.07 -14.95
N ASP A 84 4.85 -1.94 -13.99
CA ASP A 84 5.43 -3.28 -13.88
C ASP A 84 5.26 -4.08 -15.17
N GLU A 85 4.05 -4.06 -15.73
CA GLU A 85 3.73 -4.73 -16.99
C GLU A 85 4.53 -4.13 -18.16
N ALA A 86 4.72 -2.81 -18.21
CA ALA A 86 5.55 -2.17 -19.24
C ALA A 86 7.01 -2.65 -19.20
N PHE A 87 7.61 -2.73 -18.00
CA PHE A 87 8.96 -3.27 -17.83
C PHE A 87 9.04 -4.76 -18.16
N ALA A 88 8.04 -5.56 -17.77
CA ALA A 88 7.98 -6.98 -18.11
C ALA A 88 7.87 -7.19 -19.63
N GLN A 89 7.08 -6.36 -20.32
CA GLN A 89 7.00 -6.38 -21.78
C GLN A 89 8.30 -5.93 -22.46
N ALA A 90 9.02 -4.97 -21.88
CA ALA A 90 10.34 -4.56 -22.37
C ALA A 90 11.35 -5.72 -22.27
N GLU A 91 11.41 -6.40 -21.13
CA GLU A 91 12.25 -7.61 -20.94
C GLU A 91 11.89 -8.68 -21.97
N LYS A 92 10.59 -8.97 -22.14
CA LYS A 92 10.11 -9.96 -23.11
C LYS A 92 10.50 -9.59 -24.54
N LYS A 93 10.38 -8.31 -24.93
CA LYS A 93 10.79 -7.83 -26.25
C LYS A 93 12.29 -7.99 -26.47
N LEU A 94 13.13 -7.69 -25.48
CA LEU A 94 14.58 -7.90 -25.56
C LEU A 94 14.93 -9.39 -25.72
N CYS A 95 14.27 -10.27 -24.96
CA CYS A 95 14.48 -11.72 -25.04
C CYS A 95 13.97 -12.36 -26.34
N SER A 96 13.06 -11.69 -27.06
CA SER A 96 12.44 -12.18 -28.30
C SER A 96 12.90 -11.44 -29.56
N LEU A 97 13.99 -10.68 -29.46
CA LEU A 97 14.66 -10.08 -30.62
C LEU A 97 15.04 -11.17 -31.64
N ASP A 98 14.97 -10.81 -32.91
CA ASP A 98 15.54 -11.65 -33.96
C ASP A 98 17.05 -11.83 -33.75
N VAL A 99 17.58 -12.96 -34.24
CA VAL A 99 18.97 -13.37 -33.97
C VAL A 99 19.98 -12.30 -34.39
N GLN A 100 19.77 -11.62 -35.52
CA GLN A 100 20.70 -10.60 -36.00
C GLN A 100 20.70 -9.37 -35.09
N ARG A 101 19.53 -8.82 -34.77
CA ARG A 101 19.43 -7.67 -33.84
C ARG A 101 19.92 -8.01 -32.44
N TYR A 102 19.66 -9.23 -31.97
CA TYR A 102 20.17 -9.72 -30.70
C TYR A 102 21.70 -9.72 -30.68
N LEU A 103 22.33 -10.36 -31.66
CA LEU A 103 23.79 -10.43 -31.75
C LEU A 103 24.43 -9.05 -31.91
N ASP A 104 23.82 -8.16 -32.67
CA ASP A 104 24.27 -6.77 -32.79
C ASP A 104 24.24 -6.02 -31.47
N LEU A 105 23.17 -6.19 -30.69
CA LEU A 105 23.02 -5.62 -29.36
C LEU A 105 24.10 -6.18 -28.41
N ILE A 106 24.22 -7.51 -28.32
CA ILE A 106 25.22 -8.17 -27.47
C ILE A 106 26.64 -7.74 -27.84
N ARG A 107 26.97 -7.64 -29.14
CA ARG A 107 28.28 -7.17 -29.60
C ARG A 107 28.58 -5.76 -29.09
N ARG A 108 27.63 -4.83 -29.24
CA ARG A 108 27.80 -3.45 -28.74
C ARG A 108 27.98 -3.41 -27.24
N MET A 109 27.18 -4.20 -26.51
CA MET A 109 27.27 -4.28 -25.06
C MET A 109 28.63 -4.84 -24.61
N LEU A 110 29.11 -5.95 -25.20
CA LEU A 110 30.41 -6.53 -24.87
C LEU A 110 31.57 -5.55 -25.09
N ILE A 111 31.53 -4.79 -26.19
CA ILE A 111 32.55 -3.78 -26.49
C ILE A 111 32.52 -2.66 -25.43
N LEU A 112 31.32 -2.22 -25.05
CA LEU A 112 31.11 -1.14 -24.09
C LEU A 112 31.48 -1.56 -22.66
N THR A 113 31.17 -2.79 -22.25
CA THR A 113 31.30 -3.23 -20.85
C THR A 113 32.57 -4.01 -20.55
N SER A 114 33.29 -4.50 -21.57
CA SER A 114 34.62 -5.08 -21.37
C SER A 114 35.58 -4.03 -20.79
N VAL A 115 36.38 -4.41 -19.82
CA VAL A 115 37.32 -3.56 -19.10
C VAL A 115 38.70 -3.65 -19.76
N ASP A 116 39.29 -4.85 -19.77
CA ASP A 116 40.63 -5.11 -20.30
C ASP A 116 40.61 -6.02 -21.55
N GLY A 117 39.49 -6.68 -21.82
CA GLY A 117 39.32 -7.58 -22.95
C GLY A 117 39.81 -9.00 -22.68
N ASN A 118 40.10 -9.40 -21.45
CA ASN A 118 40.54 -10.76 -21.07
C ASN A 118 39.51 -11.51 -20.22
N GLU A 119 38.27 -11.04 -20.23
CA GLU A 119 37.17 -11.56 -19.41
C GLU A 119 36.53 -12.83 -19.98
N GLU A 120 35.91 -13.61 -19.09
CA GLU A 120 35.02 -14.72 -19.46
C GLU A 120 33.59 -14.23 -19.64
N VAL A 121 32.95 -14.68 -20.71
CA VAL A 121 31.56 -14.37 -21.02
C VAL A 121 30.70 -15.56 -20.61
N ILE A 122 29.92 -15.39 -19.55
CA ILE A 122 28.92 -16.34 -19.10
C ILE A 122 27.59 -15.97 -19.78
N ILE A 123 26.98 -16.92 -20.48
CA ILE A 123 25.75 -16.72 -21.26
C ILE A 123 24.66 -17.70 -20.83
N SER A 124 23.40 -17.39 -21.19
CA SER A 124 22.28 -18.31 -20.99
C SER A 124 22.44 -19.57 -21.87
N GLU A 125 21.85 -20.69 -21.45
CA GLU A 125 21.83 -21.91 -22.27
C GLU A 125 21.13 -21.68 -23.62
N ASN A 126 20.09 -20.84 -23.63
CA ASN A 126 19.32 -20.48 -24.82
C ASN A 126 20.13 -19.69 -25.86
N ASP A 127 21.22 -19.05 -25.43
CA ASP A 127 22.07 -18.23 -26.29
C ASP A 127 23.35 -18.93 -26.73
N ARG A 128 23.65 -20.13 -26.21
CA ARG A 128 24.86 -20.91 -26.60
C ARG A 128 24.91 -21.24 -28.08
N THR A 129 23.76 -21.34 -28.75
CA THR A 129 23.68 -21.56 -30.20
C THR A 129 23.83 -20.28 -31.02
N LYS A 130 23.65 -19.11 -30.40
CA LYS A 130 23.71 -17.79 -31.05
C LYS A 130 25.08 -17.15 -30.86
N ILE A 131 25.59 -17.15 -29.63
CA ILE A 131 26.86 -16.55 -29.23
C ILE A 131 27.95 -17.61 -29.37
N THR A 132 28.51 -17.71 -30.56
CA THR A 132 29.54 -18.70 -30.89
C THR A 132 30.97 -18.14 -30.71
N PRO A 133 32.00 -19.00 -30.69
CA PRO A 133 33.39 -18.55 -30.71
C PRO A 133 33.73 -17.61 -31.88
N GLU A 134 33.13 -17.81 -33.06
CA GLU A 134 33.31 -16.95 -34.23
C GLU A 134 32.74 -15.55 -33.99
N PHE A 135 31.59 -15.47 -33.32
CA PHE A 135 31.01 -14.19 -32.91
C PHE A 135 31.94 -13.44 -31.94
N LEU A 136 32.47 -14.13 -30.93
CA LEU A 136 33.43 -13.52 -30.00
C LEU A 136 34.74 -13.13 -30.68
N SER A 137 35.20 -13.87 -31.69
CA SER A 137 36.39 -13.49 -32.47
C SER A 137 36.20 -12.12 -33.14
N ALA A 138 35.03 -11.85 -33.72
CA ALA A 138 34.71 -10.55 -34.29
C ALA A 138 34.65 -9.43 -33.23
N VAL A 139 34.14 -9.72 -32.03
CA VAL A 139 34.16 -8.79 -30.89
C VAL A 139 35.58 -8.50 -30.44
N ASN A 140 36.42 -9.53 -30.33
CA ASN A 140 37.82 -9.44 -29.93
C ASN A 140 38.65 -8.58 -30.88
N GLU A 141 38.45 -8.71 -32.20
CA GLU A 141 39.09 -7.84 -33.18
C GLU A 141 38.66 -6.37 -33.04
N ALA A 142 37.40 -6.12 -32.68
CA ALA A 142 36.94 -4.76 -32.40
C ALA A 142 37.56 -4.20 -31.10
N LEU A 143 37.71 -5.02 -30.06
CA LEU A 143 38.36 -4.64 -28.80
C LEU A 143 39.85 -4.33 -28.99
N LYS A 144 40.58 -5.11 -29.80
CA LYS A 144 41.99 -4.84 -30.15
C LYS A 144 42.15 -3.49 -30.83
N LYS A 145 41.23 -3.12 -31.72
CA LYS A 145 41.22 -1.80 -32.37
C LYS A 145 40.98 -0.65 -31.38
N GLN A 146 40.36 -0.92 -30.23
CA GLN A 146 40.21 0.03 -29.12
C GLN A 146 41.39 0.01 -28.13
N GLY A 147 42.45 -0.77 -28.40
CA GLY A 147 43.63 -0.89 -27.54
C GLY A 147 43.47 -1.85 -26.36
N LYS A 148 42.41 -2.68 -26.32
CA LYS A 148 42.19 -3.73 -25.32
C LYS A 148 42.82 -5.06 -25.77
N ALA A 149 42.94 -6.03 -24.86
CA ALA A 149 43.58 -7.32 -25.15
C ALA A 149 42.85 -8.14 -26.24
N GLY A 150 41.51 -8.11 -26.24
CA GLY A 150 40.68 -8.83 -27.21
C GLY A 150 40.87 -10.34 -27.15
N ASN A 151 40.72 -10.90 -25.95
CA ASN A 151 40.78 -12.30 -25.58
C ASN A 151 39.54 -12.72 -24.76
N LEU A 152 38.36 -12.20 -25.09
CA LEU A 152 37.12 -12.68 -24.50
C LEU A 152 36.90 -14.15 -24.86
N ARG A 153 36.53 -14.95 -23.87
CA ARG A 153 36.29 -16.40 -24.00
C ARG A 153 34.93 -16.78 -23.40
N LEU A 154 34.27 -17.77 -23.99
CA LEU A 154 33.05 -18.33 -23.39
C LEU A 154 33.41 -19.11 -22.13
N SER A 155 32.70 -18.85 -21.04
CA SER A 155 32.84 -19.65 -19.83
C SER A 155 32.06 -20.96 -19.93
N GLU A 156 32.58 -22.03 -19.33
CA GLU A 156 31.83 -23.28 -19.17
C GLU A 156 30.76 -23.17 -18.07
N GLU A 157 30.88 -22.17 -17.20
CA GLU A 157 29.98 -21.90 -16.08
C GLU A 157 28.53 -21.73 -16.55
N LYS A 158 27.59 -22.34 -15.82
CA LYS A 158 26.16 -22.22 -16.07
C LYS A 158 25.51 -21.42 -14.96
N ARG A 159 24.71 -20.42 -15.34
CA ARG A 159 23.96 -19.58 -14.41
C ARG A 159 22.50 -19.45 -14.83
N PRO A 160 21.57 -19.23 -13.88
CA PRO A 160 20.16 -19.05 -14.16
C PRO A 160 19.88 -17.65 -14.75
N ILE A 161 20.44 -17.37 -15.92
CA ILE A 161 20.25 -16.12 -16.66
C ILE A 161 19.30 -16.42 -17.82
N LYS A 162 18.27 -15.59 -18.01
CA LYS A 162 17.31 -15.76 -19.11
C LYS A 162 17.89 -15.38 -20.47
N SER A 163 18.54 -14.21 -20.54
CA SER A 163 19.10 -13.61 -21.75
C SER A 163 20.11 -12.52 -21.39
N GLY A 164 21.06 -12.25 -22.28
CA GLY A 164 22.20 -11.37 -22.04
C GLY A 164 23.44 -12.15 -21.62
N PHE A 165 24.35 -11.49 -20.88
CA PHE A 165 25.62 -12.11 -20.47
C PHE A 165 26.13 -11.54 -19.14
N ILE A 166 27.09 -12.22 -18.54
CA ILE A 166 27.90 -11.72 -17.44
C ILE A 166 29.36 -11.74 -17.89
N LEU A 167 30.08 -10.65 -17.65
CA LEU A 167 31.53 -10.62 -17.80
C LEU A 167 32.18 -10.91 -16.46
N LYS A 168 33.12 -11.84 -16.44
CA LYS A 168 33.84 -12.25 -15.25
C LYS A 168 35.33 -12.21 -15.50
N SER A 169 36.07 -11.45 -14.69
CA SER A 169 37.52 -11.55 -14.59
C SER A 169 37.90 -12.16 -13.23
N GLU A 170 39.19 -12.24 -12.93
CA GLU A 170 39.67 -12.69 -11.62
C GLU A 170 39.25 -11.76 -10.48
N THR A 171 39.05 -10.48 -10.76
CA THR A 171 38.87 -9.43 -9.75
C THR A 171 37.52 -8.74 -9.79
N LEU A 172 36.76 -8.88 -10.89
CA LEU A 172 35.48 -8.21 -11.06
C LEU A 172 34.47 -9.07 -11.83
N GLU A 173 33.20 -8.79 -11.58
CA GLU A 173 32.08 -9.37 -12.31
C GLU A 173 31.09 -8.26 -12.68
N ILE A 174 30.71 -8.19 -13.97
CA ILE A 174 29.75 -7.21 -14.50
C ILE A 174 28.54 -7.98 -15.02
N ASN A 175 27.40 -7.80 -14.36
CA ASN A 175 26.15 -8.41 -14.77
C ASN A 175 25.47 -7.57 -15.86
N CYS A 176 25.44 -8.10 -17.08
CA CYS A 176 24.76 -7.52 -18.24
C CYS A 176 23.54 -8.33 -18.67
N ALA A 177 22.97 -9.14 -17.77
CA ALA A 177 21.69 -9.78 -18.00
C ALA A 177 20.57 -8.73 -18.14
N PHE A 178 19.63 -8.94 -19.06
CA PHE A 178 18.62 -7.93 -19.37
C PHE A 178 17.69 -7.63 -18.19
N ASP A 179 17.32 -8.65 -17.42
CA ASP A 179 16.53 -8.50 -16.20
C ASP A 179 17.26 -7.65 -15.15
N TYR A 180 18.56 -7.88 -14.96
CA TYR A 180 19.39 -7.09 -14.07
C TYR A 180 19.52 -5.64 -14.54
N LEU A 181 19.82 -5.41 -15.82
CA LEU A 181 19.97 -4.07 -16.39
C LEU A 181 18.66 -3.28 -16.34
N LEU A 182 17.54 -3.89 -16.73
CA LEU A 182 16.23 -3.23 -16.63
C LEU A 182 15.90 -2.87 -15.18
N LYS A 183 16.19 -3.76 -14.23
CA LYS A 183 15.96 -3.48 -12.81
C LYS A 183 16.86 -2.37 -12.29
N ALA A 184 18.13 -2.32 -12.71
CA ALA A 184 19.07 -1.27 -12.32
C ALA A 184 18.63 0.11 -12.88
N GLN A 185 18.17 0.13 -14.12
CA GLN A 185 17.72 1.36 -14.79
C GLN A 185 16.30 1.77 -14.40
N ARG A 186 15.52 0.86 -13.80
CA ARG A 186 14.12 1.10 -13.45
C ARG A 186 13.96 2.32 -12.57
N GLN A 187 14.83 2.53 -11.57
CA GLN A 187 14.71 3.67 -10.66
C GLN A 187 14.74 5.02 -11.39
N GLU A 188 15.53 5.13 -12.46
CA GLU A 188 15.65 6.33 -13.27
C GLU A 188 14.50 6.42 -14.29
N LEU A 189 14.20 5.30 -14.97
CA LEU A 189 13.22 5.26 -16.05
C LEU A 189 11.76 5.26 -15.57
N GLU A 190 11.48 4.85 -14.34
CA GLU A 190 10.11 4.68 -13.83
C GLU A 190 9.34 6.01 -13.83
N THR A 191 10.00 7.13 -13.55
CA THR A 191 9.37 8.46 -13.62
C THR A 191 9.02 8.84 -15.06
N GLU A 192 9.90 8.55 -16.02
CA GLU A 192 9.65 8.82 -17.43
C GLU A 192 8.54 7.93 -17.99
N VAL A 193 8.55 6.64 -17.62
CA VAL A 193 7.50 5.69 -17.99
C VAL A 193 6.15 6.11 -17.42
N ALA A 194 6.10 6.53 -16.14
CA ALA A 194 4.88 7.05 -15.53
C ALA A 194 4.33 8.26 -16.28
N ARG A 195 5.20 9.21 -16.66
CA ARG A 195 4.83 10.38 -17.46
C ARG A 195 4.25 9.99 -18.82
N LEU A 196 4.87 9.03 -19.51
CA LEU A 196 4.42 8.57 -20.82
C LEU A 196 3.09 7.80 -20.75
N LEU A 197 2.86 7.02 -19.70
CA LEU A 197 1.66 6.19 -19.56
C LEU A 197 0.44 6.97 -19.04
N PHE A 198 0.66 7.97 -18.19
CA PHE A 198 -0.41 8.64 -17.46
C PHE A 198 -0.54 10.13 -17.75
N GLU A 199 0.29 10.69 -18.66
CA GLU A 199 0.26 12.11 -19.04
C GLU A 199 0.47 13.09 -17.86
N GLU A 200 1.27 12.68 -16.87
CA GLU A 200 1.62 13.45 -15.65
C GLU A 200 3.11 13.86 -15.57
#